data_AF-A0A9D8FEP7-F1
#
_entry.id   AF-A0A9D8FEP7-F1
#
_cell.length_a   1.000
_cell.length_b   1.000
_cell.length_c   1.000
_cell.angle_alpha   90.00
_cell.angle_beta   90.00
_cell.angle_gamma   90.00
#
_symmetry.space_group_name_H-M   'P 1'
#
loop_
_entity.id
_entity.type
_entity.pdbx_description
1 polymer ?
#
loop_
_entity_poly.entity_id
_entity_poly.type
_entity_poly.pdbx_seq_one_letter_code
_entity_poly.pdbx_strand_id
1 'polypeptide(L)'
;MIRTVDGIVWECDANDFRFTFVSEAAERILGYPISAWLEDPHFWANHVHPDDREEARAYCLRCTRQRRDHTFEYRMKSACGKDVWIKAVVTVVSKDGAAVLLRGIMLDVTKRKAVETELFEKAERLRLAIEVSDVGSWDWDLQQNEVVFSPEWKKHLGYSPSELPDRYEEWERRIHPDDRTWVFEHVRRSQSDPASAYVVEFRLRHKDGSWRWIHSRGQVVRDSGGQPKRMLGCHVDLTPQKQGEAERAALLAQLLSAEDEERRRIARELHDTTAQQLAAVKFNLLRLKGAYSVFRCDEDPLMKETYGLVEKSLTEVRNLTYLLHPPLLDEFGLSGALKELAASISRQGELTIEVEIGAIGERLPRQIEMALFRVAQESLNNLQRHSGSHSGLIRLDGDADQIRLEIQDSGKGIDWVRSNRGEGLGIRGMRERIRLLDGTLEIESDEQGTTVLAVIPLRAKPSQACLDKDLDLELG
;
A
#
# COMPACT_ATOMS: atom_id res chain seq x y z
N MET A 1 -59.19 4.90 -38.82
CA MET A 1 -58.43 5.75 -37.89
C MET A 1 -57.37 4.88 -37.19
N ILE A 2 -56.32 4.46 -37.91
CA ILE A 2 -55.28 3.50 -37.40
C ILE A 2 -53.84 4.05 -37.57
N ARG A 3 -53.66 5.24 -38.19
CA ARG A 3 -52.34 5.81 -38.55
C ARG A 3 -51.50 6.35 -37.38
N THR A 4 -51.91 6.20 -36.12
CA THR A 4 -51.26 6.81 -34.95
C THR A 4 -50.71 5.82 -33.92
N VAL A 5 -50.82 4.51 -34.13
CA VAL A 5 -50.28 3.53 -33.18
C VAL A 5 -48.88 3.12 -33.60
N ASP A 6 -47.91 3.30 -32.70
CA ASP A 6 -46.49 3.03 -32.95
C ASP A 6 -46.19 1.52 -32.76
N GLY A 7 -46.82 0.70 -33.60
CA GLY A 7 -46.68 -0.76 -33.61
C GLY A 7 -47.39 -1.38 -34.80
N ILE A 8 -47.05 -2.63 -35.11
CA ILE A 8 -47.64 -3.38 -36.22
C ILE A 8 -49.02 -3.84 -35.78
N VAL A 9 -50.08 -3.27 -36.34
CA VAL A 9 -51.45 -3.75 -36.15
C VAL A 9 -51.71 -4.88 -37.14
N TRP A 10 -52.28 -5.98 -36.67
CA TRP A 10 -52.47 -7.18 -37.49
C TRP A 10 -53.73 -7.94 -37.12
N GLU A 11 -54.18 -8.77 -38.06
CA GLU A 11 -55.27 -9.73 -37.92
C GLU A 11 -54.88 -11.04 -38.62
N CYS A 12 -55.20 -12.19 -38.03
CA CYS A 12 -54.97 -13.50 -38.62
C CYS A 12 -56.04 -14.52 -38.22
N ASP A 13 -56.18 -15.58 -39.01
CA ASP A 13 -57.09 -16.70 -38.70
C ASP A 13 -56.60 -17.47 -37.47
N ALA A 14 -57.52 -17.82 -36.56
CA ALA A 14 -57.17 -18.46 -35.29
C ALA A 14 -56.77 -19.95 -35.44
N ASN A 15 -57.05 -20.59 -36.58
CA ASN A 15 -56.77 -22.02 -36.81
C ASN A 15 -55.39 -22.25 -37.42
N ASP A 16 -55.01 -21.45 -38.43
CA ASP A 16 -53.76 -21.62 -39.18
C ASP A 16 -52.76 -20.46 -39.01
N PHE A 17 -53.13 -19.40 -38.27
CA PHE A 17 -52.35 -18.17 -38.05
C PHE A 17 -52.02 -17.39 -39.33
N ARG A 18 -52.73 -17.62 -40.43
CA ARG A 18 -52.55 -16.88 -41.67
C ARG A 18 -53.03 -15.45 -41.50
N PHE A 19 -52.16 -14.48 -41.77
CA PHE A 19 -52.51 -13.06 -41.66
C PHE A 19 -53.52 -12.65 -42.74
N THR A 20 -54.61 -12.01 -42.32
CA THR A 20 -55.63 -11.40 -43.17
C THR A 20 -55.39 -9.90 -43.34
N PHE A 21 -54.71 -9.28 -42.37
CA PHE A 21 -54.34 -7.88 -42.39
C PHE A 21 -53.04 -7.64 -41.62
N VAL A 22 -52.17 -6.79 -42.16
CA VAL A 22 -50.96 -6.27 -41.49
C VAL A 22 -50.78 -4.80 -41.89
N SER A 23 -50.56 -3.92 -40.92
CA SER A 23 -50.33 -2.49 -41.16
C SER A 23 -48.96 -2.20 -41.78
N GLU A 24 -48.83 -1.06 -42.47
CA GLU A 24 -47.56 -0.53 -43.04
C GLU A 24 -46.41 -0.41 -42.03
N ALA A 25 -46.72 -0.35 -40.72
CA ALA A 25 -45.69 -0.36 -39.69
C ALA A 25 -44.80 -1.63 -39.71
N ALA A 26 -45.26 -2.74 -40.30
CA ALA A 26 -44.45 -3.95 -40.47
C ALA A 26 -43.21 -3.73 -41.36
N GLU A 27 -43.36 -2.99 -42.45
CA GLU A 27 -42.25 -2.64 -43.35
C GLU A 27 -41.25 -1.73 -42.64
N ARG A 28 -41.74 -0.78 -41.83
CA ARG A 28 -40.90 0.14 -41.09
C ARG A 28 -40.12 -0.54 -39.95
N ILE A 29 -40.75 -1.44 -39.20
CA ILE A 29 -40.19 -2.06 -37.99
C ILE A 29 -39.36 -3.30 -38.33
N LEU A 30 -39.85 -4.17 -39.22
CA LEU A 30 -39.21 -5.46 -39.54
C LEU A 30 -38.61 -5.50 -40.95
N GLY A 31 -38.91 -4.55 -41.83
CA GLY A 31 -38.31 -4.45 -43.16
C GLY A 31 -38.89 -5.38 -44.22
N TYR A 32 -39.91 -6.18 -43.88
CA TYR A 32 -40.55 -7.09 -44.83
C TYR A 32 -41.76 -6.45 -45.49
N PRO A 33 -41.94 -6.61 -46.82
CA PRO A 33 -43.11 -6.10 -47.52
C PRO A 33 -44.38 -6.76 -46.98
N ILE A 34 -45.48 -6.01 -46.88
CA ILE A 34 -46.77 -6.53 -46.37
C ILE A 34 -47.22 -7.78 -47.16
N SER A 35 -46.94 -7.84 -48.47
CA SER A 35 -47.28 -8.99 -49.31
C SER A 35 -46.69 -10.29 -48.78
N ALA A 36 -45.46 -10.29 -48.27
CA ALA A 36 -44.81 -11.48 -47.72
C ALA A 36 -45.57 -12.04 -46.49
N TRP A 37 -46.15 -11.16 -45.67
CA TRP A 37 -46.94 -11.55 -44.49
C TRP A 37 -48.28 -12.20 -44.87
N LEU A 38 -48.90 -11.75 -45.97
CA LEU A 38 -50.22 -12.21 -46.43
C LEU A 38 -50.12 -13.46 -47.33
N GLU A 39 -49.00 -13.61 -48.04
CA GLU A 39 -48.74 -14.72 -48.97
C GLU A 39 -48.18 -15.97 -48.28
N ASP A 40 -47.28 -15.84 -47.29
CA ASP A 40 -46.73 -16.97 -46.53
C ASP A 40 -47.57 -17.26 -45.26
N PRO A 41 -48.31 -18.38 -45.20
CA PRO A 41 -49.11 -18.74 -44.02
C PRO A 41 -48.27 -18.97 -42.75
N HIS A 42 -46.97 -19.24 -42.90
CA HIS A 42 -46.05 -19.50 -41.79
C HIS A 42 -45.11 -18.32 -41.52
N PHE A 43 -45.38 -17.15 -42.11
CA PHE A 43 -44.49 -16.01 -42.08
C PHE A 43 -44.01 -15.69 -40.66
N TRP A 44 -44.94 -15.49 -39.71
CA TRP A 44 -44.59 -15.15 -38.33
C TRP A 44 -43.67 -16.21 -37.71
N ALA A 45 -44.07 -17.49 -37.76
CA ALA A 45 -43.31 -18.59 -37.16
C ALA A 45 -41.90 -18.74 -37.77
N ASN A 46 -41.76 -18.54 -39.07
CA ASN A 46 -40.48 -18.62 -39.78
C ASN A 46 -39.53 -17.46 -39.42
N HIS A 47 -40.08 -16.32 -39.05
CA HIS A 47 -39.33 -15.11 -38.73
C HIS A 47 -39.17 -14.84 -37.23
N VAL A 48 -39.75 -15.66 -36.35
CA VAL A 48 -39.35 -15.69 -34.93
C VAL A 48 -37.92 -16.24 -34.82
N HIS A 49 -37.12 -15.62 -33.95
CA HIS A 49 -35.76 -16.05 -33.61
C HIS A 49 -35.73 -17.54 -33.28
N PRO A 50 -34.75 -18.32 -33.78
CA PRO A 50 -34.69 -19.77 -33.57
C PRO A 50 -34.91 -20.20 -32.11
N ASP A 51 -34.21 -19.55 -31.18
CA ASP A 51 -34.30 -19.85 -29.74
C ASP A 51 -35.70 -19.61 -29.13
N ASP A 52 -36.47 -18.67 -29.69
CA ASP A 52 -37.77 -18.27 -29.12
C ASP A 52 -38.95 -18.95 -29.85
N ARG A 53 -38.69 -19.54 -31.03
CA ARG A 53 -39.72 -19.98 -31.99
C ARG A 53 -40.67 -21.03 -31.43
N GLU A 54 -40.12 -22.07 -30.83
CA GLU A 54 -40.94 -23.18 -30.32
C GLU A 54 -41.81 -22.74 -29.15
N GLU A 55 -41.23 -22.00 -28.20
CA GLU A 55 -41.92 -21.51 -27.01
C GLU A 55 -43.00 -20.48 -27.38
N ALA A 56 -42.68 -19.49 -28.21
CA ALA A 56 -43.61 -18.45 -28.65
C ALA A 56 -44.83 -19.06 -29.38
N ARG A 57 -44.59 -20.02 -30.27
CA ARG A 57 -45.64 -20.73 -31.01
C ARG A 57 -46.51 -21.56 -30.08
N ALA A 58 -45.90 -22.33 -29.17
CA ALA A 58 -46.63 -23.16 -28.22
C ALA A 58 -47.47 -22.31 -27.25
N TYR A 59 -46.94 -21.19 -26.78
CA TYR A 59 -47.63 -20.25 -25.89
C TYR A 59 -48.85 -19.63 -26.57
N CYS A 60 -48.67 -19.11 -27.79
CA CYS A 60 -49.75 -18.52 -28.58
C CYS A 60 -50.87 -19.54 -28.86
N LEU A 61 -50.51 -20.73 -29.37
CA LEU A 61 -51.48 -21.80 -29.65
C LEU A 61 -52.27 -22.22 -28.40
N ARG A 62 -51.58 -22.37 -27.27
CA ARG A 62 -52.22 -22.72 -25.99
C ARG A 62 -53.23 -21.65 -25.55
N CYS A 63 -52.86 -20.38 -25.61
CA CYS A 63 -53.74 -19.29 -25.21
C CYS A 63 -54.94 -19.14 -26.16
N THR A 64 -54.72 -19.29 -27.47
CA THR A 64 -55.80 -19.29 -28.48
C THR A 64 -56.80 -20.43 -28.26
N ARG A 65 -56.34 -21.66 -27.99
CA ARG A 65 -57.22 -22.80 -27.65
C ARG A 65 -58.02 -22.56 -26.38
N GLN A 66 -57.42 -21.89 -25.40
CA GLN A 66 -58.09 -21.52 -24.15
C GLN A 66 -58.98 -20.28 -24.29
N ARG A 67 -59.00 -19.63 -25.47
CA ARG A 67 -59.74 -18.40 -25.76
C ARG A 67 -59.37 -17.26 -24.80
N ARG A 68 -58.07 -17.16 -24.46
CA ARG A 68 -57.55 -16.12 -23.57
C ARG A 68 -56.72 -15.11 -24.34
N ASP A 69 -57.06 -13.85 -24.14
CA ASP A 69 -56.18 -12.74 -24.49
C ASP A 69 -54.84 -12.91 -23.76
N HIS A 70 -53.77 -12.56 -24.45
CA HIS A 70 -52.43 -12.80 -23.94
C HIS A 70 -51.44 -11.77 -24.46
N THR A 71 -50.36 -11.61 -23.70
CA THR A 71 -49.22 -10.79 -24.07
C THR A 71 -47.96 -11.57 -23.80
N PHE A 72 -46.99 -11.45 -24.71
CA PHE A 72 -45.69 -12.10 -24.58
C PHE A 72 -44.64 -11.36 -25.40
N GLU A 73 -43.38 -11.52 -25.02
CA GLU A 73 -42.23 -10.88 -25.64
C GLU A 73 -41.33 -11.94 -26.27
N TYR A 74 -40.93 -11.73 -27.52
CA TYR A 74 -40.07 -12.64 -28.27
C TYR A 74 -39.27 -11.87 -29.32
N ARG A 75 -38.19 -12.46 -29.82
CA ARG A 75 -37.38 -11.85 -30.88
C ARG A 75 -37.88 -12.27 -32.25
N MET A 76 -37.95 -11.33 -33.19
CA MET A 76 -38.10 -11.59 -34.61
C MET A 76 -36.83 -11.20 -35.37
N LYS A 77 -36.48 -11.96 -36.40
CA LYS A 77 -35.44 -11.58 -37.35
C LYS A 77 -36.05 -10.58 -38.33
N SER A 78 -35.41 -9.42 -38.49
CA SER A 78 -35.78 -8.43 -39.52
C SER A 78 -35.23 -8.82 -40.90
N ALA A 79 -35.71 -8.16 -41.96
CA ALA A 79 -35.26 -8.40 -43.33
C ALA A 79 -33.75 -8.13 -43.54
N CYS A 80 -33.14 -7.30 -42.68
CA CYS A 80 -31.69 -7.06 -42.68
C CYS A 80 -30.92 -7.98 -41.72
N GLY A 81 -31.57 -8.99 -41.13
CA GLY A 81 -30.95 -10.00 -40.26
C GLY A 81 -30.78 -9.59 -38.80
N LYS A 82 -31.30 -8.43 -38.38
CA LYS A 82 -31.21 -7.97 -36.98
C LYS A 82 -32.29 -8.59 -36.10
N ASP A 83 -31.99 -8.77 -34.82
CA ASP A 83 -32.96 -9.18 -33.82
C ASP A 83 -33.77 -7.99 -33.34
N VAL A 84 -35.08 -8.08 -33.50
CA VAL A 84 -36.05 -7.08 -33.03
C VAL A 84 -36.90 -7.72 -31.95
N TRP A 85 -36.86 -7.16 -30.74
CA TRP A 85 -37.72 -7.61 -29.66
C TRP A 85 -39.14 -7.09 -29.88
N ILE A 86 -40.08 -8.02 -29.97
CA ILE A 86 -41.49 -7.77 -30.19
C ILE A 86 -42.27 -8.11 -28.93
N LYS A 87 -43.04 -7.15 -28.42
CA LYS A 87 -44.12 -7.38 -27.48
C LYS A 87 -45.42 -7.53 -28.26
N ALA A 88 -45.93 -8.75 -28.36
CA ALA A 88 -47.22 -9.02 -29.00
C ALA A 88 -48.33 -8.96 -27.97
N VAL A 89 -49.33 -8.11 -28.22
CA VAL A 89 -50.60 -8.09 -27.49
C VAL A 89 -51.64 -8.71 -28.39
N VAL A 90 -52.20 -9.85 -27.98
CA VAL A 90 -53.11 -10.67 -28.78
C VAL A 90 -54.49 -10.70 -28.12
N THR A 91 -55.52 -10.34 -28.88
CA THR A 91 -56.92 -10.50 -28.51
C THR A 91 -57.53 -11.64 -29.31
N VAL A 92 -58.15 -12.59 -28.60
CA VAL A 92 -58.79 -13.77 -29.22
C VAL A 92 -60.27 -13.50 -29.44
N VAL A 93 -60.70 -13.42 -30.70
CA VAL A 93 -62.10 -13.23 -31.06
C VAL A 93 -62.75 -14.59 -31.26
N SER A 94 -63.81 -14.85 -30.48
CA SER A 94 -64.56 -16.10 -30.52
C SER A 94 -65.96 -15.91 -31.12
N LYS A 95 -66.43 -16.90 -31.90
CA LYS A 95 -67.80 -16.98 -32.43
C LYS A 95 -68.34 -18.39 -32.20
N ASP A 96 -69.56 -18.51 -31.70
CA ASP A 96 -70.23 -19.79 -31.40
C ASP A 96 -69.39 -20.75 -30.53
N GLY A 97 -68.60 -20.17 -29.62
CA GLY A 97 -67.74 -20.92 -28.70
C GLY A 97 -66.37 -21.33 -29.25
N ALA A 98 -66.07 -21.08 -30.53
CA ALA A 98 -64.77 -21.35 -31.15
C ALA A 98 -63.96 -20.07 -31.38
N ALA A 99 -62.64 -20.12 -31.22
CA ALA A 99 -61.76 -19.03 -31.63
C ALA A 99 -61.73 -18.97 -33.17
N VAL A 100 -62.11 -17.83 -33.74
CA VAL A 100 -62.23 -17.67 -35.20
C VAL A 100 -61.20 -16.69 -35.76
N LEU A 101 -60.76 -15.72 -34.96
CA LEU A 101 -59.91 -14.64 -35.43
C LEU A 101 -59.00 -14.16 -34.29
N LEU A 102 -57.76 -13.85 -34.62
CA LEU A 102 -56.82 -13.18 -33.73
C LEU A 102 -56.56 -11.79 -34.28
N ARG A 103 -56.58 -10.79 -33.42
CA ARG A 103 -56.15 -9.44 -33.77
C ARG A 103 -55.30 -8.87 -32.65
N GLY A 104 -54.38 -7.99 -33.01
CA GLY A 104 -53.44 -7.51 -32.02
C GLY A 104 -52.53 -6.42 -32.53
N ILE A 105 -51.56 -6.11 -31.68
CA ILE A 105 -50.46 -5.21 -32.00
C ILE A 105 -49.13 -5.84 -31.60
N MET A 106 -48.13 -5.71 -32.47
CA MET A 106 -46.72 -6.00 -32.16
C MET A 106 -46.00 -4.68 -31.95
N LEU A 107 -45.47 -4.47 -30.75
CA LEU A 107 -44.70 -3.29 -30.36
C LEU A 107 -43.21 -3.63 -30.38
N ASP A 108 -42.40 -2.79 -31.01
CA ASP A 108 -40.93 -2.88 -30.92
C ASP A 108 -40.48 -2.42 -29.53
N VAL A 109 -39.95 -3.36 -28.75
CA VAL A 109 -39.40 -3.12 -27.41
C VAL A 109 -37.87 -3.30 -27.37
N THR A 110 -37.20 -3.32 -28.53
CA THR A 110 -35.75 -3.52 -28.67
C THR A 110 -34.95 -2.50 -27.88
N LYS A 111 -35.32 -1.22 -27.96
CA LYS A 111 -34.65 -0.16 -27.20
C LYS A 111 -34.76 -0.38 -25.69
N ARG A 112 -35.94 -0.75 -25.21
CA ARG A 112 -36.16 -1.02 -23.78
C ARG A 112 -35.34 -2.22 -23.31
N LYS A 113 -35.37 -3.32 -24.07
CA LYS A 113 -34.58 -4.53 -23.76
C LYS A 113 -33.08 -4.26 -23.77
N ALA A 114 -32.58 -3.47 -24.72
CA ALA A 114 -31.17 -3.10 -24.76
C ALA A 114 -30.74 -2.33 -23.50
N VAL A 115 -31.55 -1.38 -23.04
CA VAL A 115 -31.28 -0.62 -21.80
C VAL A 115 -31.35 -1.52 -20.56
N GLU A 116 -32.34 -2.41 -20.47
CA GLU A 116 -32.48 -3.38 -19.37
C GLU A 116 -31.24 -4.31 -19.30
N THR A 117 -30.81 -4.86 -20.45
CA THR A 117 -29.62 -5.72 -20.52
C THR A 117 -28.35 -4.96 -20.19
N GLU A 118 -28.14 -3.76 -20.73
CA GLU A 118 -26.95 -2.96 -20.44
C GLU A 118 -26.88 -2.60 -18.95
N LEU A 119 -28.01 -2.27 -18.33
CA LEU A 119 -28.08 -1.98 -16.89
C LEU A 119 -27.75 -3.22 -16.05
N PHE A 120 -28.26 -4.39 -16.44
CA PHE A 120 -27.95 -5.66 -15.79
C PHE A 120 -26.46 -6.01 -15.91
N GLU A 121 -25.87 -5.91 -17.11
CA GLU A 121 -24.45 -6.20 -17.34
C GLU A 121 -23.54 -5.24 -16.56
N LYS A 122 -23.89 -3.95 -16.50
CA LYS A 122 -23.15 -2.97 -15.69
C LYS A 122 -23.27 -3.27 -14.20
N ALA A 123 -24.45 -3.63 -13.71
CA ALA A 123 -24.67 -3.99 -12.31
C ALA A 123 -23.85 -5.24 -11.92
N GLU A 124 -23.89 -6.29 -12.75
CA GLU A 124 -23.09 -7.51 -12.52
C GLU A 124 -21.59 -7.23 -12.58
N ARG A 125 -21.13 -6.44 -13.55
CA ARG A 125 -19.71 -6.06 -13.63
C ARG A 125 -19.26 -5.27 -12.40
N LEU A 126 -20.06 -4.33 -11.91
CA LEU A 126 -19.76 -3.58 -10.69
C LEU A 126 -19.75 -4.49 -9.46
N ARG A 127 -20.71 -5.40 -9.33
CA ARG A 127 -20.76 -6.38 -8.25
C ARG A 127 -19.49 -7.25 -8.22
N LEU A 128 -19.11 -7.80 -9.37
CA LEU A 128 -17.89 -8.62 -9.50
C LEU A 128 -16.62 -7.80 -9.22
N ALA A 129 -16.54 -6.54 -9.68
CA ALA A 129 -15.40 -5.68 -9.39
C ALA A 129 -15.23 -5.42 -7.88
N ILE A 130 -16.32 -5.22 -7.15
CA ILE A 130 -16.31 -5.06 -5.69
C ILE A 130 -15.90 -6.36 -5.01
N GLU A 131 -16.50 -7.50 -5.37
CA GLU A 131 -16.20 -8.82 -4.79
C GLU A 131 -14.73 -9.23 -4.98
N VAL A 132 -14.16 -8.98 -6.17
CA VAL A 132 -12.76 -9.32 -6.47
C VAL A 132 -11.78 -8.40 -5.77
N SER A 133 -12.17 -7.16 -5.45
CA SER A 133 -11.28 -6.17 -4.85
C SER A 133 -10.97 -6.40 -3.37
N ASP A 134 -11.64 -7.37 -2.71
CA ASP A 134 -11.57 -7.61 -1.26
C ASP A 134 -11.71 -6.30 -0.47
N VAL A 135 -12.67 -5.46 -0.89
CA VAL A 135 -12.98 -4.16 -0.31
C VAL A 135 -14.32 -4.26 0.42
N GLY A 136 -14.34 -3.90 1.70
CA GLY A 136 -15.58 -3.77 2.46
C GLY A 136 -16.29 -2.47 2.11
N SER A 137 -17.57 -2.48 1.78
CA SER A 137 -18.34 -1.24 1.61
C SER A 137 -19.25 -0.98 2.80
N TRP A 138 -19.52 0.30 3.03
CA TRP A 138 -20.43 0.76 4.06
C TRP A 138 -21.28 1.91 3.53
N ASP A 139 -22.52 1.96 3.97
CA ASP A 139 -23.49 2.92 3.51
C ASP A 139 -24.36 3.38 4.68
N TRP A 140 -24.23 4.64 5.04
CA TRP A 140 -24.86 5.23 6.22
C TRP A 140 -25.89 6.27 5.80
N ASP A 141 -27.15 6.00 6.08
CA ASP A 141 -28.22 6.99 6.05
C ASP A 141 -28.12 7.88 7.29
N LEU A 142 -27.78 9.16 7.09
CA LEU A 142 -27.55 10.11 8.16
C LEU A 142 -28.86 10.61 8.79
N GLN A 143 -30.00 10.45 8.11
CA GLN A 143 -31.30 10.90 8.58
C GLN A 143 -31.96 9.86 9.48
N GLN A 144 -31.84 8.58 9.12
CA GLN A 144 -32.42 7.46 9.85
C GLN A 144 -31.43 6.80 10.82
N ASN A 145 -30.14 7.15 10.71
CA ASN A 145 -29.05 6.52 11.43
C ASN A 145 -28.96 5.00 11.17
N GLU A 146 -29.31 4.58 9.96
CA GLU A 146 -29.21 3.19 9.52
C GLU A 146 -27.93 3.04 8.69
N VAL A 147 -27.15 2.00 8.96
CA VAL A 147 -25.97 1.66 8.17
C VAL A 147 -26.19 0.30 7.53
N VAL A 148 -25.59 0.08 6.36
CA VAL A 148 -25.49 -1.21 5.70
C VAL A 148 -24.02 -1.51 5.49
N PHE A 149 -23.54 -2.63 6.03
CA PHE A 149 -22.17 -3.11 5.80
C PHE A 149 -22.18 -4.25 4.79
N SER A 150 -21.21 -4.26 3.89
CA SER A 150 -21.04 -5.38 2.96
C SER A 150 -20.57 -6.65 3.69
N PRO A 151 -20.79 -7.83 3.09
CA PRO A 151 -20.23 -9.09 3.61
C PRO A 151 -18.71 -9.04 3.82
N GLU A 152 -17.98 -8.38 2.91
CA GLU A 152 -16.53 -8.23 2.94
C GLU A 152 -16.08 -7.38 4.13
N TRP A 153 -16.79 -6.29 4.42
CA TRP A 153 -16.53 -5.45 5.59
C TRP A 153 -16.56 -6.27 6.89
N LYS A 154 -17.58 -7.13 7.03
CA LYS A 154 -17.72 -8.02 8.20
C LYS A 154 -16.63 -9.09 8.23
N LYS A 155 -16.32 -9.66 7.05
CA LYS A 155 -15.28 -10.68 6.88
C LYS A 155 -13.88 -10.15 7.24
N HIS A 156 -13.53 -8.92 6.89
CA HIS A 156 -12.26 -8.29 7.29
C HIS A 156 -12.08 -8.20 8.80
N LEU A 157 -13.19 -8.10 9.54
CA LEU A 157 -13.19 -8.11 11.01
C LEU A 157 -13.39 -9.52 11.62
N GLY A 158 -13.39 -10.57 10.80
CA GLY A 158 -13.50 -11.96 11.22
C GLY A 158 -14.92 -12.42 11.53
N TYR A 159 -15.93 -11.67 11.11
CA TYR A 159 -17.34 -11.99 11.32
C TYR A 159 -17.98 -12.54 10.04
N SER A 160 -18.89 -13.49 10.20
CA SER A 160 -19.82 -13.87 9.12
C SER A 160 -20.93 -12.82 8.97
N PRO A 161 -21.59 -12.72 7.80
CA PRO A 161 -22.58 -11.67 7.53
C PRO A 161 -23.75 -11.62 8.51
N SER A 162 -24.11 -12.75 9.12
CA SER A 162 -25.21 -12.88 10.08
C SER A 162 -24.80 -12.65 11.54
N GLU A 163 -23.51 -12.69 11.86
CA GLU A 163 -23.02 -12.53 13.24
C GLU A 163 -22.98 -11.07 13.68
N LEU A 164 -22.86 -10.14 12.73
CA LEU A 164 -22.74 -8.72 13.01
C LEU A 164 -23.94 -7.95 12.45
N PRO A 165 -24.72 -7.26 13.28
CA PRO A 165 -25.83 -6.45 12.81
C PRO A 165 -25.33 -5.17 12.13
N ASP A 166 -26.10 -4.67 11.18
CA ASP A 166 -25.80 -3.42 10.47
C ASP A 166 -26.26 -2.22 11.31
N ARG A 167 -25.41 -1.82 12.24
CA ARG A 167 -25.66 -0.73 13.20
C ARG A 167 -24.44 0.16 13.34
N TYR A 168 -24.66 1.47 13.41
CA TYR A 168 -23.59 2.46 13.54
C TYR A 168 -22.76 2.21 14.81
N GLU A 169 -23.40 1.82 15.91
CA GLU A 169 -22.74 1.56 17.19
C GLU A 169 -21.75 0.38 17.12
N GLU A 170 -21.94 -0.56 16.19
CA GLU A 170 -21.01 -1.67 15.98
C GLU A 170 -19.69 -1.19 15.37
N TRP A 171 -19.74 -0.23 14.45
CA TRP A 171 -18.53 0.44 13.95
C TRP A 171 -17.90 1.26 15.07
N GLU A 172 -18.68 2.13 15.73
CA GLU A 172 -18.22 3.04 16.79
C GLU A 172 -17.46 2.32 17.90
N ARG A 173 -18.03 1.23 18.43
CA ARG A 173 -17.46 0.47 19.54
C ARG A 173 -16.15 -0.23 19.19
N ARG A 174 -15.95 -0.56 17.90
CA ARG A 174 -14.77 -1.29 17.42
C ARG A 174 -13.60 -0.38 17.13
N ILE A 175 -13.77 0.94 17.05
CA ILE A 175 -12.66 1.87 16.89
C ILE A 175 -11.76 1.78 18.12
N HIS A 176 -10.45 1.66 17.88
CA HIS A 176 -9.44 1.67 18.92
C HIS A 176 -9.57 2.91 19.80
N PRO A 177 -9.46 2.80 21.14
CA PRO A 177 -9.64 3.93 22.06
C PRO A 177 -8.86 5.18 21.69
N ASP A 178 -7.57 5.03 21.38
CA ASP A 178 -6.68 6.12 20.94
C ASP A 178 -7.11 6.77 19.61
N ASP A 179 -7.86 6.04 18.77
CA ASP A 179 -8.22 6.52 17.43
C ASP A 179 -9.57 7.27 17.41
N ARG A 180 -10.41 7.06 18.43
CA ARG A 180 -11.81 7.52 18.44
C ARG A 180 -11.95 9.03 18.24
N THR A 181 -11.22 9.82 19.03
CA THR A 181 -11.40 11.28 19.07
C THR A 181 -11.20 11.90 17.69
N TRP A 182 -10.08 11.61 17.05
CA TRP A 182 -9.73 12.19 15.76
C TRP A 182 -10.54 11.57 14.60
N VAL A 183 -10.92 10.27 14.68
CA VAL A 183 -11.79 9.66 13.66
C VAL A 183 -13.16 10.33 13.64
N PHE A 184 -13.77 10.56 14.81
CA PHE A 184 -15.06 11.24 14.89
C PHE A 184 -14.99 12.70 14.41
N GLU A 185 -13.87 13.39 14.66
CA GLU A 185 -13.65 14.72 14.12
C GLU A 185 -13.66 14.71 12.58
N HIS A 186 -12.97 13.76 11.96
CA HIS A 186 -12.95 13.61 10.50
C HIS A 186 -14.33 13.29 9.93
N VAL A 187 -15.11 12.44 10.60
CA VAL A 187 -16.50 12.18 10.22
C VAL A 187 -17.31 13.47 10.25
N ARG A 188 -17.30 14.21 11.37
CA ARG A 188 -18.03 15.48 11.49
C ARG A 188 -17.61 16.49 10.43
N ARG A 189 -16.31 16.66 10.22
CA ARG A 189 -15.75 17.59 9.25
C ARG A 189 -16.23 17.29 7.83
N SER A 190 -16.22 16.02 7.43
CA SER A 190 -16.71 15.60 6.11
C SER A 190 -18.22 15.85 5.92
N GLN A 191 -19.01 15.79 6.99
CA GLN A 191 -20.44 16.11 6.96
C GLN A 191 -20.70 17.62 6.90
N SER A 192 -19.89 18.44 7.55
CA SER A 192 -20.05 19.91 7.55
C SER A 192 -19.50 20.59 6.31
N ASP A 193 -18.36 20.13 5.78
CA ASP A 193 -17.65 20.79 4.68
C ASP A 193 -17.73 19.96 3.39
N PRO A 194 -18.44 20.44 2.35
CA PRO A 194 -18.51 19.76 1.05
C PRO A 194 -17.16 19.55 0.36
N ALA A 195 -16.14 20.34 0.68
CA ALA A 195 -14.79 20.20 0.14
C ALA A 195 -13.94 19.16 0.89
N SER A 196 -14.39 18.71 2.07
CA SER A 196 -13.65 17.77 2.90
C SER A 196 -14.03 16.33 2.57
N ALA A 197 -13.11 15.60 1.94
CA ALA A 197 -13.24 14.16 1.74
C ALA A 197 -12.97 13.41 3.05
N TYR A 198 -13.75 12.37 3.34
CA TYR A 198 -13.46 11.47 4.45
C TYR A 198 -12.42 10.44 3.99
N VAL A 199 -11.18 10.59 4.46
CA VAL A 199 -10.07 9.65 4.21
C VAL A 199 -9.29 9.51 5.51
N VAL A 200 -9.28 8.30 6.08
CA VAL A 200 -8.66 8.04 7.38
C VAL A 200 -8.07 6.63 7.45
N GLU A 201 -7.00 6.46 8.23
CA GLU A 201 -6.40 5.16 8.54
C GLU A 201 -6.46 4.93 10.05
N PHE A 202 -7.31 4.00 10.49
CA PHE A 202 -7.56 3.76 11.91
C PHE A 202 -7.68 2.27 12.21
N ARG A 203 -7.68 1.94 13.50
CA ARG A 203 -7.76 0.55 13.94
C ARG A 203 -9.18 0.15 14.31
N LEU A 204 -9.62 -0.98 13.76
CA LEU A 204 -10.85 -1.66 14.16
C LEU A 204 -10.54 -2.96 14.91
N ARG A 205 -11.36 -3.27 15.92
CA ARG A 205 -11.25 -4.50 16.70
C ARG A 205 -11.80 -5.69 15.91
N HIS A 206 -10.95 -6.68 15.70
CA HIS A 206 -11.30 -7.96 15.11
C HIS A 206 -11.98 -8.88 16.14
N LYS A 207 -12.70 -9.90 15.67
CA LYS A 207 -13.42 -10.88 16.50
C LYS A 207 -12.53 -11.61 17.52
N ASP A 208 -11.28 -11.90 17.16
CA ASP A 208 -10.29 -12.54 18.05
C ASP A 208 -9.66 -11.57 19.08
N GLY A 209 -10.04 -10.28 19.04
CA GLY A 209 -9.51 -9.23 19.91
C GLY A 209 -8.29 -8.50 19.38
N SER A 210 -7.70 -8.93 18.25
CA SER A 210 -6.62 -8.21 17.57
C SER A 210 -7.11 -6.91 16.92
N TRP A 211 -6.17 -6.03 16.59
CA TRP A 211 -6.45 -4.77 15.90
C TRP A 211 -6.13 -4.88 14.42
N ARG A 212 -7.08 -4.46 13.59
CA ARG A 212 -6.95 -4.38 12.13
C ARG A 212 -6.76 -2.95 11.70
N TRP A 213 -5.73 -2.68 10.90
CA TRP A 213 -5.53 -1.38 10.27
C TRP A 213 -6.46 -1.25 9.08
N ILE A 214 -7.32 -0.24 9.10
CA ILE A 214 -8.34 -0.02 8.09
C ILE A 214 -8.10 1.34 7.44
N HIS A 215 -7.90 1.33 6.13
CA HIS A 215 -8.00 2.53 5.32
C HIS A 215 -9.45 2.72 4.91
N SER A 216 -10.08 3.78 5.39
CA SER A 216 -11.45 4.13 5.03
C SER A 216 -11.49 5.38 4.17
N ARG A 217 -12.23 5.28 3.07
CA ARG A 217 -12.56 6.43 2.22
C ARG A 217 -14.05 6.51 2.03
N GLY A 218 -14.62 7.71 2.21
CA GLY A 218 -16.06 7.94 2.08
C GLY A 218 -16.40 9.27 1.44
N GLN A 219 -17.62 9.35 0.91
CA GLN A 219 -18.21 10.53 0.32
C GLN A 219 -19.59 10.79 0.93
N VAL A 220 -19.86 12.07 1.21
CA VAL A 220 -21.16 12.53 1.69
C VAL A 220 -22.02 12.94 0.50
N VAL A 221 -23.17 12.29 0.37
CA VAL A 221 -24.23 12.64 -0.58
C VAL A 221 -25.18 13.61 0.10
N ARG A 222 -25.39 14.75 -0.55
CA ARG A 222 -26.23 15.85 -0.04
C ARG A 222 -27.55 15.93 -0.79
N ASP A 223 -28.57 16.47 -0.15
CA ASP A 223 -29.86 16.75 -0.77
C ASP A 223 -29.82 18.04 -1.62
N SER A 224 -30.95 18.41 -2.23
CA SER A 224 -31.08 19.63 -3.03
C SER A 224 -30.90 20.93 -2.23
N GLY A 225 -30.99 20.86 -0.90
CA GLY A 225 -30.73 21.98 0.01
C GLY A 225 -29.27 22.05 0.50
N GLY A 226 -28.41 21.13 0.07
CA GLY A 226 -27.00 21.04 0.50
C GLY A 226 -26.80 20.32 1.84
N GLN A 227 -27.86 19.79 2.45
CA GLN A 227 -27.76 19.09 3.72
C GLN A 227 -27.25 17.65 3.51
N PRO A 228 -26.38 17.14 4.40
CA PRO A 228 -25.85 15.79 4.29
C PRO A 228 -26.97 14.78 4.54
N LYS A 229 -27.24 13.92 3.55
CA LYS A 229 -28.32 12.92 3.60
C LYS A 229 -27.78 11.52 3.86
N ARG A 230 -26.67 11.18 3.22
CA ARG A 230 -26.12 9.82 3.20
C ARG A 230 -24.60 9.90 3.11
N MET A 231 -23.90 8.96 3.69
CA MET A 231 -22.45 8.85 3.60
C MET A 231 -22.11 7.42 3.20
N LEU A 232 -21.39 7.26 2.11
CA LEU A 232 -21.04 5.94 1.58
C LEU A 232 -19.55 5.86 1.30
N GLY A 233 -18.99 4.67 1.45
CA GLY A 233 -17.56 4.50 1.29
C GLY A 233 -17.11 3.06 1.33
N CYS A 234 -15.80 2.91 1.44
CA CYS A 234 -15.13 1.63 1.48
C CYS A 234 -14.10 1.55 2.60
N HIS A 235 -13.72 0.32 2.94
CA HIS A 235 -12.68 -0.09 3.86
C HIS A 235 -11.75 -1.06 3.13
N VAL A 236 -10.46 -0.81 3.27
CA VAL A 236 -9.40 -1.71 2.83
C VAL A 236 -8.61 -2.14 4.06
N ASP A 237 -8.45 -3.44 4.27
CA ASP A 237 -7.61 -3.97 5.33
C ASP A 237 -6.13 -3.77 4.97
N LEU A 238 -5.48 -2.82 5.63
CA LEU A 238 -4.04 -2.56 5.53
C LEU A 238 -3.21 -3.44 6.48
N THR A 239 -3.84 -4.29 7.30
CA THR A 239 -3.13 -5.14 8.28
C THR A 239 -2.08 -6.03 7.62
N PRO A 240 -2.34 -6.73 6.49
CA PRO A 240 -1.32 -7.56 5.84
C PRO A 240 -0.11 -6.74 5.37
N GLN A 241 -0.34 -5.54 4.86
CA GLN A 241 0.72 -4.64 4.44
C GLN A 241 1.56 -4.17 5.64
N LYS A 242 0.90 -3.69 6.71
CA LYS A 242 1.58 -3.22 7.93
C LYS A 242 2.37 -4.35 8.60
N GLN A 243 1.84 -5.58 8.61
CA GLN A 243 2.53 -6.76 9.13
C GLN A 243 3.77 -7.08 8.31
N GLY A 244 3.66 -7.12 6.98
CA GLY A 244 4.81 -7.37 6.10
C GLY A 244 5.90 -6.29 6.23
N GLU A 245 5.50 -5.02 6.37
CA GLU A 245 6.43 -3.91 6.63
C GLU A 245 7.15 -4.09 7.97
N ALA A 246 6.43 -4.46 9.03
CA ALA A 246 6.97 -4.68 10.36
C ALA A 246 7.90 -5.91 10.42
N GLU A 247 7.53 -7.02 9.79
CA GLU A 247 8.36 -8.22 9.67
C GLU A 247 9.68 -7.92 8.95
N ARG A 248 9.60 -7.16 7.85
CA ARG A 248 10.78 -6.74 7.11
C ARG A 248 11.70 -5.85 7.96
N ALA A 249 11.13 -4.89 8.69
CA ALA A 249 11.90 -4.04 9.60
C ALA A 249 12.56 -4.85 10.72
N ALA A 250 11.85 -5.81 11.31
CA ALA A 250 12.38 -6.70 12.34
C ALA A 250 13.54 -7.56 11.81
N LEU A 251 13.41 -8.12 10.60
CA LEU A 251 14.48 -8.90 9.98
C LEU A 251 15.72 -8.04 9.67
N LEU A 252 15.52 -6.80 9.17
CA LEU A 252 16.62 -5.87 8.96
C LEU A 252 17.35 -5.54 10.26
N ALA A 253 16.63 -5.31 11.36
CA ALA A 253 17.22 -5.08 12.67
C ALA A 253 18.05 -6.28 13.15
N GLN A 254 17.54 -7.51 12.98
CA GLN A 254 18.27 -8.72 13.32
C GLN A 254 19.54 -8.90 12.50
N LEU A 255 19.49 -8.65 11.18
CA LEU A 255 20.65 -8.74 10.30
C LEU A 255 21.74 -7.74 10.68
N LEU A 256 21.38 -6.47 10.93
CA LEU A 256 22.34 -5.44 11.31
C LEU A 256 22.97 -5.73 12.68
N SER A 257 22.18 -6.24 13.64
CA SER A 257 22.71 -6.65 14.95
C SER A 257 23.64 -7.86 14.85
N ALA A 258 23.28 -8.86 14.04
CA ALA A 258 24.11 -10.04 13.82
C ALA A 258 25.43 -9.69 13.11
N GLU A 259 25.40 -8.77 12.15
CA GLU A 259 26.60 -8.26 11.50
C GLU A 259 27.57 -7.59 12.48
N ASP A 260 27.06 -6.70 13.34
CA ASP A 260 27.90 -6.03 14.34
C ASP A 260 28.46 -7.00 15.38
N GLU A 261 27.68 -8.00 15.78
CA GLU A 261 28.14 -9.04 16.70
C GLU A 261 29.24 -9.90 16.09
N GLU A 262 29.10 -10.27 14.81
CA GLU A 262 30.11 -11.00 14.07
C GLU A 262 31.40 -10.18 13.91
N ARG A 263 31.29 -8.90 13.51
CA ARG A 263 32.45 -7.99 13.44
C ARG A 263 33.16 -7.88 14.78
N ARG A 264 32.40 -7.78 15.88
CA ARG A 264 32.95 -7.74 17.25
C ARG A 264 33.62 -9.05 17.65
N ARG A 265 33.09 -10.20 17.23
CA ARG A 265 33.73 -11.50 17.47
C ARG A 265 35.08 -11.58 16.76
N ILE A 266 35.12 -11.28 15.46
CA ILE A 266 36.36 -11.31 14.66
C ILE A 266 37.40 -10.35 15.25
N ALA A 267 37.00 -9.13 15.63
CA ALA A 267 37.88 -8.16 16.25
C ALA A 267 38.52 -8.70 17.55
N ARG A 268 37.71 -9.33 18.43
CA ARG A 268 38.22 -9.94 19.66
C ARG A 268 39.17 -11.10 19.37
N GLU A 269 38.84 -12.00 18.44
CA GLU A 269 39.72 -13.12 18.09
C GLU A 269 41.06 -12.64 17.52
N LEU A 270 41.06 -11.63 16.65
CA LEU A 270 42.29 -11.01 16.12
C LEU A 270 43.14 -10.40 17.24
N HIS A 271 42.51 -9.71 18.19
CA HIS A 271 43.20 -9.11 19.33
C HIS A 271 43.78 -10.17 20.27
N ASP A 272 42.97 -11.13 20.69
CA ASP A 272 43.34 -12.11 21.72
C ASP A 272 44.32 -13.16 21.21
N THR A 273 44.27 -13.51 19.92
CA THR A 273 45.16 -14.54 19.37
C THR A 273 46.33 -13.92 18.61
N THR A 274 46.04 -13.22 17.51
CA THR A 274 47.07 -12.81 16.54
C THR A 274 47.93 -11.67 17.10
N ALA A 275 47.30 -10.66 17.69
CA ALA A 275 48.04 -9.53 18.25
C ALA A 275 48.87 -9.95 19.48
N GLN A 276 48.34 -10.80 20.36
CA GLN A 276 49.09 -11.32 21.52
C GLN A 276 50.30 -12.17 21.10
N GLN A 277 50.14 -13.06 20.11
CA GLN A 277 51.23 -13.88 19.59
C GLN A 277 52.34 -13.02 18.97
N LEU A 278 51.98 -12.03 18.14
CA LEU A 278 52.94 -11.11 17.55
C LEU A 278 53.65 -10.24 18.62
N ALA A 279 52.94 -9.84 19.67
CA ALA A 279 53.54 -9.13 20.80
C ALA A 279 54.56 -10.02 21.53
N ALA A 280 54.25 -11.31 21.74
CA ALA A 280 55.18 -12.26 22.33
C ALA A 280 56.44 -12.46 21.45
N VAL A 281 56.27 -12.56 20.12
CA VAL A 281 57.39 -12.60 19.17
C VAL A 281 58.23 -11.33 19.30
N LYS A 282 57.61 -10.15 19.32
CA LYS A 282 58.30 -8.86 19.53
C LYS A 282 59.11 -8.86 20.83
N PHE A 283 58.53 -9.32 21.94
CA PHE A 283 59.24 -9.39 23.23
C PHE A 283 60.43 -10.36 23.19
N ASN A 284 60.28 -11.53 22.55
CA ASN A 284 61.38 -12.47 22.36
C ASN A 284 62.51 -11.87 21.52
N LEU A 285 62.18 -11.15 20.44
CA LEU A 285 63.13 -10.42 19.62
C LEU A 285 63.88 -9.32 20.40
N LEU A 286 63.18 -8.56 21.24
CA LEU A 286 63.80 -7.57 22.14
C LEU A 286 64.71 -8.21 23.18
N ARG A 287 64.33 -9.39 23.71
CA ARG A 287 65.16 -10.14 24.66
C ARG A 287 66.42 -10.71 24.01
N LEU A 288 66.32 -11.23 22.78
CA LEU A 288 67.48 -11.66 21.99
C LEU A 288 68.42 -10.48 21.74
N LYS A 289 67.87 -9.32 21.36
CA LYS A 289 68.65 -8.08 21.22
C LYS A 289 69.41 -7.70 22.49
N GLY A 290 68.77 -7.80 23.66
CA GLY A 290 69.40 -7.50 24.95
C GLY A 290 70.43 -8.53 25.42
N ALA A 291 70.19 -9.82 25.16
CA ALA A 291 71.07 -10.92 25.61
C ALA A 291 72.33 -11.09 24.76
N TYR A 292 72.28 -10.72 23.46
CA TYR A 292 73.39 -10.87 22.51
C TYR A 292 74.00 -9.51 22.10
N SER A 293 74.09 -8.55 23.03
CA SER A 293 74.75 -7.25 22.82
C SER A 293 76.20 -7.35 22.34
N VAL A 294 76.84 -8.52 22.49
CA VAL A 294 78.20 -8.84 22.03
C VAL A 294 78.31 -9.00 20.50
N PHE A 295 77.22 -9.29 19.78
CA PHE A 295 77.24 -9.63 18.34
C PHE A 295 76.85 -8.49 17.39
N ARG A 296 76.70 -7.24 17.86
CA ARG A 296 76.18 -6.11 17.05
C ARG A 296 74.86 -6.43 16.32
N CYS A 297 73.91 -7.02 17.03
CA CYS A 297 72.60 -7.38 16.47
C CYS A 297 71.81 -6.16 15.90
N ASP A 298 72.19 -4.93 16.26
CA ASP A 298 71.67 -3.68 15.67
C ASP A 298 72.05 -3.45 14.19
N GLU A 299 73.15 -4.06 13.73
CA GLU A 299 73.63 -3.98 12.34
C GLU A 299 73.19 -5.19 11.50
N ASP A 300 72.54 -6.19 12.12
CA ASP A 300 72.07 -7.38 11.40
C ASP A 300 70.80 -7.05 10.59
N PRO A 301 70.89 -7.08 9.24
CA PRO A 301 69.77 -6.70 8.38
C PRO A 301 68.57 -7.64 8.53
N LEU A 302 68.78 -8.94 8.81
CA LEU A 302 67.68 -9.90 9.00
C LEU A 302 66.93 -9.63 10.30
N MET A 303 67.63 -9.27 11.37
CA MET A 303 67.00 -8.95 12.65
C MET A 303 66.15 -7.67 12.55
N LYS A 304 66.70 -6.64 11.89
CA LYS A 304 66.00 -5.38 11.64
C LYS A 304 64.77 -5.58 10.75
N GLU A 305 64.88 -6.38 9.70
CA GLU A 305 63.78 -6.75 8.80
C GLU A 305 62.69 -7.53 9.56
N THR A 306 63.06 -8.57 10.30
CA THR A 306 62.11 -9.40 11.06
C THR A 306 61.37 -8.59 12.12
N TYR A 307 62.08 -7.75 12.88
CA TYR A 307 61.44 -6.85 13.84
C TYR A 307 60.50 -5.85 13.15
N GLY A 308 60.92 -5.28 12.02
CA GLY A 308 60.09 -4.39 11.20
C GLY A 308 58.82 -5.06 10.68
N LEU A 309 58.91 -6.31 10.23
CA LEU A 309 57.76 -7.10 9.77
C LEU A 309 56.77 -7.39 10.91
N VAL A 310 57.25 -7.72 12.11
CA VAL A 310 56.40 -7.95 13.29
C VAL A 310 55.70 -6.65 13.71
N GLU A 311 56.42 -5.52 13.75
CA GLU A 311 55.80 -4.20 14.05
C GLU A 311 54.75 -3.80 13.03
N LYS A 312 55.03 -4.02 11.74
CA LYS A 312 54.09 -3.75 10.66
C LYS A 312 52.85 -4.64 10.80
N SER A 313 53.04 -5.93 11.04
CA SER A 313 51.94 -6.89 11.23
C SER A 313 51.09 -6.56 12.45
N LEU A 314 51.71 -6.17 13.58
CA LEU A 314 51.00 -5.72 14.78
C LEU A 314 50.14 -4.48 14.51
N THR A 315 50.69 -3.55 13.73
CA THR A 315 49.98 -2.32 13.35
C THR A 315 48.80 -2.65 12.44
N GLU A 316 48.99 -3.53 11.44
CA GLU A 316 47.92 -3.99 10.56
C GLU A 316 46.79 -4.70 11.32
N VAL A 317 47.11 -5.62 12.24
CA VAL A 317 46.11 -6.32 13.06
C VAL A 317 45.33 -5.34 13.94
N ARG A 318 46.01 -4.37 14.56
CA ARG A 318 45.34 -3.33 15.37
C ARG A 318 44.41 -2.47 14.53
N ASN A 319 44.84 -2.09 13.33
CA ASN A 319 44.01 -1.33 12.37
C ASN A 319 42.78 -2.13 11.95
N LEU A 320 42.93 -3.42 11.62
CA LEU A 320 41.82 -4.30 11.24
C LEU A 320 40.83 -4.50 12.40
N THR A 321 41.35 -4.72 13.61
CA THR A 321 40.54 -4.83 14.82
C THR A 321 39.68 -3.59 15.00
N TYR A 322 40.29 -2.40 14.87
CA TYR A 322 39.61 -1.12 15.00
C TYR A 322 38.53 -0.88 13.92
N LEU A 323 38.80 -1.25 12.66
CA LEU A 323 37.83 -1.14 11.56
C LEU A 323 36.61 -2.05 11.79
N LEU A 324 36.84 -3.26 12.29
CA LEU A 324 35.79 -4.24 12.54
C LEU A 324 34.95 -3.84 13.75
N HIS A 325 35.58 -3.57 14.90
CA HIS A 325 34.89 -3.15 16.11
C HIS A 325 35.80 -2.27 16.98
N PRO A 326 35.39 -1.04 17.34
CA PRO A 326 36.21 -0.18 18.17
C PRO A 326 36.14 -0.62 19.63
N PRO A 327 37.22 -1.15 20.23
CA PRO A 327 37.20 -1.56 21.64
C PRO A 327 36.98 -0.37 22.59
N LEU A 328 37.39 0.84 22.19
CA LEU A 328 37.15 2.07 22.94
C LEU A 328 35.68 2.44 23.07
N LEU A 329 34.81 1.95 22.19
CA LEU A 329 33.37 2.13 22.33
C LEU A 329 32.85 1.36 23.56
N ASP A 330 33.39 0.17 23.80
CA ASP A 330 33.02 -0.66 24.95
C ASP A 330 33.61 -0.08 26.25
N GLU A 331 34.83 0.45 26.22
CA GLU A 331 35.53 0.97 27.42
C GLU A 331 35.16 2.42 27.78
N PHE A 332 35.14 3.33 26.80
CA PHE A 332 35.02 4.79 27.01
C PHE A 332 33.77 5.41 26.38
N GLY A 333 32.93 4.61 25.71
CA GLY A 333 31.68 5.07 25.10
C GLY A 333 31.87 5.82 23.80
N LEU A 334 30.76 6.32 23.25
CA LEU A 334 30.72 6.96 21.93
C LEU A 334 31.70 8.14 21.83
N SER A 335 31.75 9.02 22.83
CA SER A 335 32.60 10.21 22.79
C SER A 335 34.09 9.86 22.71
N GLY A 336 34.53 8.86 23.46
CA GLY A 336 35.92 8.37 23.41
C GLY A 336 36.24 7.72 22.08
N ALA A 337 35.32 6.90 21.56
CA ALA A 337 35.49 6.22 20.28
C ALA A 337 35.59 7.20 19.10
N LEU A 338 34.77 8.26 19.06
CA LEU A 338 34.81 9.28 17.99
C LEU A 338 36.12 10.09 18.01
N LYS A 339 36.61 10.45 19.20
CA LYS A 339 37.90 11.16 19.35
C LYS A 339 39.05 10.32 18.80
N GLU A 340 39.10 9.02 19.12
CA GLU A 340 40.13 8.15 18.57
C GLU A 340 39.96 7.95 17.06
N LEU A 341 38.72 7.86 16.56
CA LEU A 341 38.46 7.69 15.13
C LEU A 341 39.02 8.86 14.33
N ALA A 342 38.72 10.08 14.78
CA ALA A 342 39.26 11.30 14.21
C ALA A 342 40.80 11.33 14.28
N ALA A 343 41.38 11.07 15.46
CA ALA A 343 42.83 11.05 15.64
C ALA A 343 43.53 9.98 14.79
N SER A 344 42.91 8.81 14.60
CA SER A 344 43.45 7.74 13.77
C SER A 344 43.50 8.15 12.29
N ILE A 345 42.44 8.76 11.77
CA ILE A 345 42.40 9.21 10.38
C ILE A 345 43.41 10.35 10.16
N SER A 346 43.50 11.31 11.09
CA SER A 346 44.49 12.39 11.01
C SER A 346 45.95 11.93 11.13
N ARG A 347 46.23 10.78 11.77
CA ARG A 347 47.57 10.18 11.77
C ARG A 347 47.92 9.47 10.45
N GLN A 348 46.93 8.97 9.73
CA GLN A 348 47.11 8.14 8.53
C GLN A 348 47.11 8.95 7.22
N GLY A 349 46.63 10.20 7.22
CA GLY A 349 46.56 11.04 6.02
C GLY A 349 46.72 12.54 6.29
N GLU A 350 46.60 13.36 5.25
CA GLU A 350 46.69 14.84 5.32
C GLU A 350 45.38 15.52 5.78
N LEU A 351 44.52 14.79 6.48
CA LEU A 351 43.17 15.22 6.80
C LEU A 351 43.03 15.59 8.27
N THR A 352 42.65 16.83 8.53
CA THR A 352 42.46 17.33 9.91
C THR A 352 40.99 17.21 10.27
N ILE A 353 40.68 16.45 11.33
CA ILE A 353 39.32 16.28 11.81
C ILE A 353 39.18 16.98 13.16
N GLU A 354 38.35 18.02 13.21
CA GLU A 354 37.97 18.69 14.44
C GLU A 354 36.83 17.92 15.12
N VAL A 355 36.87 17.81 16.45
CA VAL A 355 35.88 17.05 17.22
C VAL A 355 35.33 17.91 18.35
N GLU A 356 34.07 18.30 18.22
CA GLU A 356 33.29 19.05 19.19
C GLU A 356 32.31 18.10 19.90
N ILE A 357 32.48 17.89 21.21
CA ILE A 357 31.56 17.03 21.98
C ILE A 357 30.95 17.85 23.10
N GLY A 358 29.62 18.00 23.06
CA GLY A 358 28.83 18.62 24.11
C GLY A 358 28.73 17.76 25.37
N ALA A 359 28.06 18.29 26.40
CA ALA A 359 27.83 17.57 27.64
C ALA A 359 26.74 16.50 27.45
N ILE A 360 27.16 15.30 27.05
CA ILE A 360 26.29 14.12 26.98
C ILE A 360 26.25 13.52 28.38
N GLY A 361 25.05 13.27 28.92
CA GLY A 361 24.83 12.78 30.28
C GLY A 361 25.31 11.35 30.54
N GLU A 362 24.43 10.48 31.04
CA GLU A 362 24.75 9.06 31.28
C GLU A 362 25.15 8.30 29.99
N ARG A 363 25.76 7.11 30.15
CA ARG A 363 26.09 6.20 29.05
C ARG A 363 24.84 5.88 28.22
N LEU A 364 24.93 6.14 26.91
CA LEU A 364 23.87 5.81 25.97
C LEU A 364 23.69 4.28 25.84
N PRO A 365 22.48 3.80 25.51
CA PRO A 365 22.28 2.40 25.13
C PRO A 365 23.26 1.97 24.03
N ARG A 366 23.86 0.79 24.18
CA ARG A 366 24.91 0.28 23.28
C ARG A 366 24.51 0.27 21.80
N GLN A 367 23.23 0.02 21.51
CA GLN A 367 22.69 0.06 20.13
C GLN A 367 22.78 1.47 19.52
N ILE A 368 22.50 2.51 20.31
CA ILE A 368 22.60 3.92 19.90
C ILE A 368 24.07 4.30 19.72
N GLU A 369 24.95 3.94 20.66
CA GLU A 369 26.40 4.18 20.56
C GLU A 369 26.98 3.55 19.28
N MET A 370 26.64 2.29 19.02
CA MET A 370 27.10 1.59 17.82
C MET A 370 26.53 2.22 16.54
N ALA A 371 25.25 2.59 16.53
CA ALA A 371 24.63 3.20 15.36
C ALA A 371 25.28 4.52 14.97
N LEU A 372 25.45 5.42 15.93
CA LEU A 372 26.11 6.71 15.72
C LEU A 372 27.59 6.53 15.34
N PHE A 373 28.30 5.60 15.99
CA PHE A 373 29.68 5.31 15.61
C PHE A 373 29.80 4.81 14.17
N ARG A 374 28.90 3.91 13.72
CA ARG A 374 28.91 3.41 12.34
C ARG A 374 28.59 4.50 11.33
N VAL A 375 27.65 5.41 11.64
CA VAL A 375 27.42 6.61 10.82
C VAL A 375 28.69 7.44 10.74
N ALA A 376 29.38 7.67 11.86
CA ALA A 376 30.63 8.41 11.84
C ALA A 376 31.74 7.74 11.04
N GLN A 377 31.92 6.44 11.22
CA GLN A 377 32.90 5.67 10.48
C GLN A 377 32.66 5.71 8.97
N GLU A 378 31.41 5.55 8.54
CA GLU A 378 31.06 5.58 7.12
C GLU A 378 31.18 7.00 6.53
N SER A 379 30.71 8.04 7.22
CA SER A 379 30.85 9.43 6.78
C SER A 379 32.31 9.85 6.63
N LEU A 380 33.17 9.50 7.59
CA LEU A 380 34.60 9.83 7.50
C LEU A 380 35.34 9.00 6.44
N ASN A 381 34.94 7.75 6.22
CA ASN A 381 35.46 6.95 5.09
C ASN A 381 35.08 7.59 3.74
N ASN A 382 33.85 8.08 3.62
CA ASN A 382 33.39 8.79 2.44
C ASN A 382 34.16 10.10 2.24
N LEU A 383 34.40 10.84 3.32
CA LEU A 383 35.24 12.03 3.32
C LEU A 383 36.64 11.71 2.76
N GLN A 384 37.31 10.71 3.34
CA GLN A 384 38.67 10.32 2.95
C GLN A 384 38.77 9.85 1.49
N ARG A 385 37.76 9.16 0.96
CA ARG A 385 37.79 8.56 -0.38
C ARG A 385 37.24 9.45 -1.48
N HIS A 386 36.31 10.34 -1.16
CA HIS A 386 35.47 10.99 -2.17
C HIS A 386 35.42 12.53 -2.06
N SER A 387 35.60 13.14 -0.89
CA SER A 387 35.36 14.59 -0.78
C SER A 387 36.47 15.44 -1.39
N GLY A 388 37.72 14.94 -1.37
CA GLY A 388 38.89 15.72 -1.78
C GLY A 388 39.22 16.90 -0.85
N SER A 389 38.57 16.97 0.32
CA SER A 389 38.83 17.96 1.35
C SER A 389 40.03 17.56 2.23
N HIS A 390 40.67 18.56 2.85
CA HIS A 390 41.72 18.35 3.85
C HIS A 390 41.22 18.57 5.29
N SER A 391 39.93 18.87 5.47
CA SER A 391 39.31 19.15 6.77
C SER A 391 37.93 18.51 6.91
N GLY A 392 37.61 18.08 8.13
CA GLY A 392 36.28 17.65 8.52
C GLY A 392 35.96 18.03 9.96
N LEU A 393 34.68 18.04 10.31
CA LEU A 393 34.18 18.34 11.65
C LEU A 393 33.26 17.20 12.10
N ILE A 394 33.42 16.76 13.34
CA ILE A 394 32.48 15.90 14.04
C ILE A 394 31.92 16.70 15.21
N ARG A 395 30.60 16.87 15.25
CA ARG A 395 29.89 17.45 16.39
C ARG A 395 28.94 16.42 16.99
N LEU A 396 29.04 16.20 18.29
CA LEU A 396 28.14 15.32 19.03
C LEU A 396 27.56 16.09 20.21
N ASP A 397 26.25 16.31 20.17
CA ASP A 397 25.49 17.02 21.20
C ASP A 397 24.24 16.22 21.57
N GLY A 398 23.73 16.42 22.79
CA GLY A 398 22.54 15.71 23.24
C GLY A 398 21.98 16.32 24.51
N ASP A 399 20.69 16.10 24.71
CA ASP A 399 19.94 16.48 25.90
C ASP A 399 19.24 15.25 26.49
N ALA A 400 18.25 15.45 27.37
CA ALA A 400 17.51 14.34 27.99
C ALA A 400 16.56 13.61 27.02
N ASP A 401 16.24 14.22 25.88
CA ASP A 401 15.21 13.77 24.95
C ASP A 401 15.80 13.24 23.64
N GLN A 402 16.97 13.70 23.22
CA GLN A 402 17.61 13.29 21.96
C GLN A 402 19.14 13.39 21.97
N ILE A 403 19.77 12.63 21.07
CA ILE A 403 21.20 12.72 20.73
C ILE A 403 21.35 13.07 19.25
N ARG A 404 22.28 13.98 18.95
CA ARG A 404 22.58 14.48 17.62
C ARG A 404 24.05 14.30 17.29
N LEU A 405 24.32 13.64 16.16
CA LEU A 405 25.65 13.52 15.57
C LEU A 405 25.64 14.24 14.23
N GLU A 406 26.52 15.22 14.08
CA GLU A 406 26.74 15.98 12.86
C GLU A 406 28.17 15.73 12.35
N ILE A 407 28.30 15.49 11.06
CA ILE A 407 29.60 15.31 10.40
C ILE A 407 29.62 16.16 9.15
N GLN A 408 30.60 17.04 9.08
CA GLN A 408 30.72 18.00 8.01
C GLN A 408 32.08 17.89 7.32
N ASP A 409 32.08 18.03 6.00
CA ASP A 409 33.28 18.22 5.20
C ASP A 409 33.16 19.46 4.31
N SER A 410 34.30 20.02 3.89
CA SER A 410 34.38 21.16 2.96
C SER A 410 34.91 20.72 1.59
N GLY A 411 34.49 19.55 1.13
CA GLY A 411 34.89 18.94 -0.13
C GLY A 411 34.01 19.36 -1.30
N LYS A 412 34.00 18.55 -2.36
CA LYS A 412 33.27 18.84 -3.61
C LYS A 412 31.78 18.48 -3.57
N GLY A 413 31.30 17.99 -2.42
CA GLY A 413 29.96 17.41 -2.27
C GLY A 413 29.72 16.10 -3.02
N ILE A 414 28.48 15.63 -2.95
CA ILE A 414 27.97 14.39 -3.54
C ILE A 414 27.24 14.75 -4.85
N ASP A 415 27.77 14.26 -5.97
CA ASP A 415 27.08 14.36 -7.26
C ASP A 415 25.93 13.33 -7.33
N TRP A 416 24.74 13.77 -6.93
CA TRP A 416 23.52 12.97 -6.98
C TRP A 416 23.11 12.59 -8.42
N VAL A 417 23.53 13.36 -9.43
CA VAL A 417 23.11 13.21 -10.83
C VAL A 417 23.92 12.12 -11.55
N ARG A 418 25.22 11.98 -11.25
CA ARG A 418 26.05 10.89 -11.78
C ARG A 418 25.78 9.53 -11.14
N SER A 419 25.23 9.50 -9.93
CA SER A 419 24.82 8.26 -9.24
C SER A 419 23.50 7.70 -9.81
N ASN A 420 23.53 7.27 -11.07
CA ASN A 420 22.41 6.69 -11.82
C ASN A 420 21.90 5.32 -11.26
N ARG A 421 22.24 4.97 -10.01
CA ARG A 421 21.89 3.73 -9.30
C ARG A 421 21.18 3.97 -7.95
N GLY A 422 20.81 5.21 -7.64
CA GLY A 422 20.30 5.56 -6.32
C GLY A 422 21.42 5.66 -5.28
N GLU A 423 21.04 5.87 -4.02
CA GLU A 423 21.98 5.98 -2.90
C GLU A 423 22.92 4.79 -2.80
N GLY A 424 24.21 5.07 -2.57
CA GLY A 424 25.21 4.03 -2.31
C GLY A 424 24.83 3.15 -1.12
N LEU A 425 25.28 1.89 -1.14
CA LEU A 425 24.98 0.90 -0.08
C LEU A 425 25.36 1.40 1.33
N GLY A 426 26.41 2.22 1.44
CA GLY A 426 26.83 2.84 2.71
C GLY A 426 25.80 3.83 3.27
N ILE A 427 25.31 4.77 2.44
CA ILE A 427 24.29 5.75 2.84
C ILE A 427 22.97 5.05 3.20
N ARG A 428 22.56 4.06 2.41
CA ARG A 428 21.37 3.27 2.69
C ARG A 428 21.49 2.52 4.02
N GLY A 429 22.66 1.95 4.30
CA GLY A 429 22.95 1.28 5.57
C GLY A 429 22.91 2.23 6.77
N MET A 430 23.49 3.43 6.63
CA MET A 430 23.40 4.48 7.66
C MET A 430 21.95 4.85 7.96
N ARG A 431 21.13 5.12 6.92
CA ARG A 431 19.74 5.54 7.12
C ARG A 431 18.89 4.46 7.76
N GLU A 432 19.01 3.23 7.31
CA GLU A 432 18.22 2.12 7.87
C GLU A 432 18.53 1.92 9.36
N ARG A 433 19.82 2.01 9.73
CA ARG A 433 20.26 1.86 11.11
C ARG A 433 19.72 2.94 12.04
N ILE A 434 19.68 4.20 11.58
CA ILE A 434 19.12 5.32 12.34
C ILE A 434 17.60 5.22 12.42
N ARG A 435 16.92 4.84 11.32
CA ARG A 435 15.47 4.65 11.29
C ARG A 435 14.99 3.56 12.25
N LEU A 436 15.73 2.48 12.40
CA LEU A 436 15.40 1.40 13.35
C LEU A 436 15.43 1.84 14.82
N LEU A 437 16.04 2.99 15.11
CA LEU A 437 16.10 3.61 16.43
C LEU A 437 15.14 4.81 16.53
N ASP A 438 14.12 4.87 15.66
CA ASP A 438 13.17 5.99 15.53
C ASP A 438 13.84 7.35 15.26
N GLY A 439 15.07 7.32 14.74
CA GLY A 439 15.86 8.50 14.41
C GLY A 439 15.70 8.96 12.97
N THR A 440 16.24 10.14 12.69
CA THR A 440 16.31 10.74 11.35
C THR A 440 17.77 10.91 10.92
N LEU A 441 18.04 10.64 9.64
CA LEU A 441 19.33 10.90 9.01
C LEU A 441 19.13 11.82 7.81
N GLU A 442 19.64 13.03 7.91
CA GLU A 442 19.62 14.05 6.88
C GLU A 442 21.02 14.19 6.28
N ILE A 443 21.09 14.28 4.96
CA ILE A 443 22.35 14.46 4.24
C ILE A 443 22.15 15.64 3.30
N GLU A 444 22.82 16.74 3.61
CA GLU A 444 22.89 17.92 2.76
C GLU A 444 24.22 17.91 2.05
N SER A 445 24.22 18.15 0.74
CA SER A 445 25.46 18.15 -0.02
C SER A 445 25.37 19.08 -1.22
N ASP A 446 26.37 19.93 -1.35
CA ASP A 446 26.49 20.94 -2.40
C ASP A 446 27.96 21.11 -2.83
N GLU A 447 28.25 22.09 -3.70
CA GLU A 447 29.62 22.35 -4.16
C GLU A 447 30.57 22.84 -3.05
N GLN A 448 30.05 23.17 -1.85
CA GLN A 448 30.82 23.62 -0.69
C GLN A 448 31.13 22.49 0.30
N GLY A 449 30.47 21.33 0.18
CA GLY A 449 30.76 20.17 1.01
C GLY A 449 29.59 19.22 1.23
N THR A 450 29.71 18.40 2.28
CA THR A 450 28.64 17.51 2.72
C THR A 450 28.45 17.65 4.23
N THR A 451 27.19 17.70 4.65
CA THR A 451 26.77 17.64 6.05
C THR A 451 25.88 16.42 6.23
N VAL A 452 26.27 15.53 7.14
CA VAL A 452 25.49 14.36 7.56
C VAL A 452 25.02 14.58 9.00
N LEU A 453 23.71 14.68 9.18
CA LEU A 453 23.07 14.92 10.47
C LEU A 453 22.22 13.71 10.87
N ALA A 454 22.60 13.03 11.95
CA ALA A 454 21.84 11.94 12.55
C ALA A 454 21.25 12.40 13.88
N VAL A 455 19.94 12.23 14.06
CA VAL A 455 19.23 12.56 15.30
C VAL A 455 18.48 11.32 15.79
N ILE A 456 18.70 10.91 17.03
CA ILE A 456 18.03 9.75 17.64
C ILE A 456 17.33 10.21 18.93
N PRO A 457 16.02 9.94 19.10
CA PRO A 457 15.32 10.21 20.35
C PRO A 457 15.78 9.24 21.46
N LEU A 458 16.05 9.77 22.66
CA LEU A 458 16.48 9.01 23.85
C LEU A 458 15.32 8.60 24.75
N ARG A 459 14.21 9.34 24.71
CA ARG A 459 12.93 8.89 25.26
C ARG A 459 12.14 8.25 24.13
N ALA A 460 11.56 7.08 24.39
CA ALA A 460 10.50 6.58 23.54
C ALA A 460 9.48 7.70 23.40
N LYS A 461 9.24 8.19 22.17
CA LYS A 461 8.09 9.06 21.94
C LYS A 461 6.91 8.33 22.59
N PRO A 462 6.12 8.97 23.47
CA PRO A 462 4.74 8.54 23.58
C PRO A 462 4.29 8.45 22.12
N SER A 463 3.73 7.32 21.71
CA SER A 463 3.06 7.27 20.42
C SER A 463 2.22 8.56 20.29
N GLN A 464 2.06 9.08 19.08
CA GLN A 464 1.33 10.32 18.81
C GLN A 464 -0.11 10.36 19.41
N ALA A 465 -0.54 9.29 20.11
CA ALA A 465 -1.67 9.18 21.01
C ALA A 465 -1.52 9.84 22.42
N CYS A 466 -0.35 10.36 22.84
CA CYS A 466 -0.15 10.83 24.22
C CYS A 466 0.28 12.29 24.42
N LEU A 467 0.30 13.13 23.38
CA LEU A 467 0.70 14.54 23.51
C LEU A 467 -0.41 15.55 23.85
N ASP A 468 -1.67 15.11 24.01
CA ASP A 468 -2.78 15.98 24.48
C ASP A 468 -3.35 15.54 25.84
N LYS A 469 -2.49 15.23 26.82
CA LYS A 469 -2.95 14.94 28.21
C LYS A 469 -2.43 15.85 29.31
N ASP A 470 -1.53 16.78 29.02
CA ASP A 470 -0.93 17.64 30.05
C ASP A 470 -1.29 19.13 29.93
N LEU A 471 -2.50 19.44 29.45
CA LEU A 471 -3.02 20.82 29.43
C LEU A 471 -4.31 21.07 30.26
N ASP A 472 -4.81 20.07 30.99
CA ASP A 472 -6.01 20.19 31.83
C ASP A 472 -5.77 19.93 33.33
N LEU A 473 -4.59 20.30 33.84
CA LEU A 473 -4.28 20.23 35.29
C LEU A 473 -3.75 21.54 35.89
N GLU A 474 -4.13 22.69 35.34
CA GLU A 474 -4.07 23.97 36.07
C GLU A 474 -5.22 24.87 35.61
N LEU A 475 -6.40 24.70 36.22
CA LEU A 475 -7.46 25.70 36.46
C LEU A 475 -8.67 24.98 37.07
N GLY A 476 -8.49 24.55 38.32
CA GLY A 476 -9.55 24.12 39.24
C GLY A 476 -9.61 25.08 40.41
#